data_AF-A0A0D8XQP1-F1
#
_entry.id   AF-A0A0D8XQP1-F1
#
_cell.length_a   1.000
_cell.length_b   1.000
_cell.length_c   1.000
_cell.angle_alpha   90.00
_cell.angle_beta   90.00
_cell.angle_gamma   90.00
#
_symmetry.space_group_name_H-M   'P 1'
#
loop_
_entity.id
_entity.type
_entity.pdbx_description
1 polymer ?
#
loop_
_entity_poly.entity_id
_entity_poly.type
_entity_poly.pdbx_seq_one_letter_code
_entity_poly.pdbx_strand_id
1 'polypeptide(L)'
;VKFITAIAFVKNGKFAVVGTYNGRCFFYSTDQLKYHTVVDVRSSRGKNARGHKVTGLAVHGDKLLVTSNDSRIRMYDVRDKALTCKFRGAQNEHSQIRAAFSPDGRHIVCGSEDNHLLFSRFIYFWRTSDLPSTLSVRKDRNAMWERIRVHSAPVSVAVFAPKPNVYLSMFNKQDEESRDSSLFSTTQQVCAVHVIVSADLQGTIKIMVNKSKASKTGMLRALSSVKHLLSHHKASLLRRSLTTGGLDNKQSFSNETNNGVDIPQDAGIGHIDTSTMTMRKYSKNALTLLKLDEYPFYVEREWWKRGKRMTFWATWRQLRDVNRREHVAKSGADRMRLKALKWNTVLPQAIRDAAADELHSMPKYTIPKLVLNMCMFTGRKRGKIKPYRLNRHLFRKLADHSKLSGVQRAMW
;
A
#
# COMPACT_ATOMS: atom_id res chain seq x y z
N VAL A 1 9.77 -6.71 -41.10
CA VAL A 1 10.94 -6.21 -40.34
C VAL A 1 10.97 -6.85 -38.94
N LYS A 2 12.14 -7.23 -38.42
CA LYS A 2 12.32 -7.70 -37.02
C LYS A 2 12.83 -6.54 -36.15
N PHE A 3 11.92 -5.73 -35.59
CA PHE A 3 12.34 -4.61 -34.74
C PHE A 3 12.97 -5.09 -33.43
N ILE A 4 14.20 -4.62 -33.17
CA ILE A 4 14.91 -4.76 -31.90
C ILE A 4 14.38 -3.68 -30.95
N THR A 5 14.14 -4.05 -29.69
CA THR A 5 13.45 -3.19 -28.72
C THR A 5 14.09 -3.16 -27.33
N ALA A 6 15.04 -4.05 -27.04
CA ALA A 6 15.87 -4.01 -25.83
C ALA A 6 17.17 -4.80 -26.05
N ILE A 7 18.25 -4.44 -25.34
CA ILE A 7 19.50 -5.21 -25.31
C ILE A 7 20.08 -5.28 -23.89
N ALA A 8 20.76 -6.38 -23.55
CA ALA A 8 21.53 -6.52 -22.31
C ALA A 8 22.68 -7.54 -22.49
N PHE A 9 23.78 -7.34 -21.77
CA PHE A 9 24.90 -8.29 -21.70
C PHE A 9 24.76 -9.23 -20.50
N VAL A 10 25.18 -10.48 -20.66
CA VAL A 10 24.95 -11.59 -19.73
C VAL A 10 26.20 -12.47 -19.60
N LYS A 11 26.40 -13.10 -18.43
CA LYS A 11 27.62 -13.84 -18.04
C LYS A 11 28.89 -13.04 -18.31
N ASN A 12 29.02 -11.92 -17.59
CA ASN A 12 30.15 -10.98 -17.65
C ASN A 12 30.52 -10.55 -19.09
N GLY A 13 29.52 -10.42 -19.96
CA GLY A 13 29.72 -10.02 -21.35
C GLY A 13 29.95 -11.16 -22.34
N LYS A 14 29.93 -12.44 -21.95
CA LYS A 14 30.06 -13.57 -22.90
C LYS A 14 28.88 -13.67 -23.88
N PHE A 15 27.69 -13.21 -23.48
CA PHE A 15 26.50 -13.24 -24.34
C PHE A 15 25.80 -11.88 -24.39
N ALA A 16 25.40 -11.47 -25.60
CA ALA A 16 24.46 -10.37 -25.83
C ALA A 16 23.05 -10.93 -26.01
N VAL A 17 22.07 -10.36 -25.29
CA VAL A 17 20.65 -10.73 -25.38
C VAL A 17 19.87 -9.60 -26.02
N VAL A 18 19.22 -9.90 -27.15
CA VAL A 18 18.50 -8.96 -28.00
C VAL A 18 17.00 -9.26 -27.93
N GLY A 19 16.25 -8.38 -27.28
CA GLY A 19 14.80 -8.42 -27.19
C GLY A 19 14.14 -7.80 -28.43
N THR A 20 13.06 -8.41 -28.91
CA THR A 20 12.36 -8.00 -30.14
C THR A 20 10.88 -7.69 -29.92
N TYR A 21 10.30 -6.93 -30.84
CA TYR A 21 8.88 -6.56 -30.84
C TYR A 21 7.91 -7.76 -30.86
N ASN A 22 8.34 -8.91 -31.38
CA ASN A 22 7.50 -10.11 -31.51
C ASN A 22 7.56 -11.04 -30.29
N GLY A 23 8.13 -10.61 -29.16
CA GLY A 23 8.23 -11.43 -27.95
C GLY A 23 9.25 -12.56 -28.06
N ARG A 24 10.43 -12.26 -28.62
CA ARG A 24 11.58 -13.16 -28.66
C ARG A 24 12.83 -12.47 -28.15
N CYS A 25 13.62 -13.19 -27.36
CA CYS A 25 14.97 -12.81 -26.95
C CYS A 25 15.98 -13.72 -27.64
N PHE A 26 16.79 -13.15 -28.54
CA PHE A 26 17.89 -13.86 -29.19
C PHE A 26 19.15 -13.73 -28.34
N PHE A 27 19.89 -14.82 -28.17
CA PHE A 27 21.20 -14.86 -27.54
C PHE A 27 22.25 -14.97 -28.64
N TYR A 28 23.21 -14.06 -28.61
CA TYR A 28 24.40 -14.09 -29.44
C TYR A 28 25.62 -14.23 -28.52
N SER A 29 26.63 -15.00 -28.94
CA SER A 29 28.00 -14.81 -28.45
C SER A 29 28.41 -13.37 -28.75
N THR A 30 29.09 -12.70 -27.83
CA THR A 30 29.67 -11.37 -28.13
C THR A 30 30.85 -11.50 -29.07
N ASP A 31 31.62 -12.58 -28.95
CA ASP A 31 32.60 -13.00 -29.95
C ASP A 31 31.90 -13.24 -31.30
N GLN A 32 32.34 -12.48 -32.32
CA GLN A 32 31.84 -12.46 -33.70
C GLN A 32 30.32 -12.30 -33.88
N LEU A 33 29.58 -11.83 -32.86
CA LEU A 33 28.11 -11.77 -32.83
C LEU A 33 27.43 -13.12 -33.23
N LYS A 34 28.08 -14.26 -32.95
CA LYS A 34 27.61 -15.57 -33.42
C LYS A 34 26.30 -15.97 -32.75
N TYR A 35 25.26 -16.33 -33.52
CA TYR A 35 23.98 -16.78 -32.95
C TYR A 35 24.17 -18.02 -32.07
N HIS A 36 23.58 -18.00 -30.87
CA HIS A 36 23.63 -19.08 -29.89
C HIS A 36 22.27 -19.78 -29.76
N THR A 37 21.26 -19.12 -29.19
CA THR A 37 19.90 -19.67 -29.02
C THR A 37 18.84 -18.57 -29.00
N VAL A 38 17.55 -18.95 -29.05
CA VAL A 38 16.42 -18.02 -28.91
C VAL A 38 15.49 -18.48 -27.78
N VAL A 39 14.93 -17.51 -27.05
CA VAL A 39 13.94 -17.72 -25.99
C VAL A 39 12.63 -17.02 -26.38
N ASP A 40 11.54 -17.80 -26.44
CA ASP A 40 10.19 -17.32 -26.73
C ASP A 40 9.56 -16.68 -25.46
N VAL A 41 9.39 -15.36 -25.48
CA VAL A 41 8.87 -14.52 -24.38
C VAL A 41 7.35 -14.38 -24.49
N ARG A 42 6.64 -15.51 -24.53
CA ARG A 42 5.19 -15.55 -24.76
C ARG A 42 4.45 -16.44 -23.77
N SER A 43 3.15 -16.65 -23.98
CA SER A 43 2.38 -17.73 -23.33
C SER A 43 2.40 -18.94 -24.26
N SER A 44 2.45 -20.17 -23.72
CA SER A 44 2.31 -21.37 -24.55
C SER A 44 0.90 -21.55 -25.11
N ARG A 45 -0.13 -20.99 -24.45
CA ARG A 45 -1.55 -21.08 -24.84
C ARG A 45 -2.32 -19.79 -24.53
N GLY A 46 -3.46 -19.59 -25.21
CA GLY A 46 -4.39 -18.47 -25.00
C GLY A 46 -3.96 -17.13 -25.62
N LYS A 47 -4.68 -16.05 -25.31
CA LYS A 47 -4.57 -14.72 -25.98
C LYS A 47 -3.16 -14.11 -26.06
N ASN A 48 -2.19 -14.57 -25.27
CA ASN A 48 -0.81 -14.08 -25.25
C ASN A 48 0.19 -15.04 -25.93
N ALA A 49 -0.27 -15.94 -26.79
CA ALA A 49 0.56 -16.91 -27.52
C ALA A 49 1.20 -16.37 -28.81
N ARG A 50 0.72 -15.23 -29.34
CA ARG A 50 1.30 -14.56 -30.53
C ARG A 50 2.68 -13.94 -30.27
N GLY A 51 3.05 -13.75 -29.00
CA GLY A 51 4.18 -12.91 -28.60
C GLY A 51 3.77 -11.44 -28.46
N HIS A 52 4.57 -10.68 -27.71
CA HIS A 52 4.34 -9.28 -27.36
C HIS A 52 5.69 -8.57 -27.20
N LYS A 53 5.73 -7.26 -27.49
CA LYS A 53 6.96 -6.45 -27.45
C LYS A 53 7.73 -6.63 -26.15
N VAL A 54 9.03 -6.91 -26.26
CA VAL A 54 9.98 -6.88 -25.13
C VAL A 54 10.40 -5.44 -24.89
N THR A 55 10.14 -4.89 -23.71
CA THR A 55 10.37 -3.47 -23.38
C THR A 55 11.66 -3.22 -22.62
N GLY A 56 12.25 -4.28 -22.06
CA GLY A 56 13.43 -4.16 -21.22
C GLY A 56 13.98 -5.51 -20.82
N LEU A 57 15.29 -5.52 -20.62
CA LEU A 57 16.08 -6.66 -20.16
C LEU A 57 16.92 -6.18 -18.97
N ALA A 58 16.98 -6.96 -17.88
CA ALA A 58 17.86 -6.69 -16.75
C ALA A 58 18.48 -7.98 -16.25
N VAL A 59 19.66 -7.90 -15.63
CA VAL A 59 20.51 -9.07 -15.36
C VAL A 59 21.07 -8.96 -13.95
N HIS A 60 21.06 -10.06 -13.21
CA HIS A 60 21.71 -10.17 -11.89
C HIS A 60 22.24 -11.61 -11.72
N GLY A 61 23.56 -11.76 -11.75
CA GLY A 61 24.20 -13.08 -11.86
C GLY A 61 23.67 -13.90 -13.04
N ASP A 62 23.30 -15.16 -12.80
CA ASP A 62 22.67 -16.06 -13.77
C ASP A 62 21.15 -15.82 -13.96
N LYS A 63 20.56 -14.72 -13.45
CA LYS A 63 19.13 -14.42 -13.61
C LYS A 63 18.92 -13.32 -14.66
N LEU A 64 18.19 -13.66 -15.74
CA LEU A 64 17.75 -12.72 -16.77
C LEU A 64 16.28 -12.34 -16.55
N LEU A 65 16.03 -11.07 -16.26
CA LEU A 65 14.72 -10.46 -16.18
C LEU A 65 14.30 -9.89 -17.53
N VAL A 66 13.08 -10.20 -17.97
CA VAL A 66 12.49 -9.77 -19.24
C VAL A 66 11.13 -9.13 -18.97
N THR A 67 10.96 -7.88 -19.38
CA THR A 67 9.69 -7.13 -19.35
C THR A 67 9.02 -7.12 -20.73
N SER A 68 7.69 -7.26 -20.77
CA SER A 68 6.93 -7.28 -22.02
C SER A 68 5.50 -6.72 -21.91
N ASN A 69 4.98 -6.20 -23.02
CA ASN A 69 3.63 -5.61 -23.19
C ASN A 69 2.46 -6.57 -22.90
N ASP A 70 2.69 -7.81 -22.48
CA ASP A 70 1.64 -8.72 -22.03
C ASP A 70 1.26 -8.52 -20.54
N SER A 71 1.65 -7.37 -19.96
CA SER A 71 1.59 -7.00 -18.54
C SER A 71 2.21 -8.07 -17.62
N ARG A 72 3.42 -8.54 -17.96
CA ARG A 72 4.18 -9.53 -17.17
C ARG A 72 5.67 -9.25 -17.19
N ILE A 73 6.31 -9.62 -16.09
CA ILE A 73 7.76 -9.72 -15.99
C ILE A 73 8.10 -11.20 -15.86
N ARG A 74 9.10 -11.66 -16.62
CA ARG A 74 9.57 -13.05 -16.62
C ARG A 74 11.03 -13.08 -16.17
N MET A 75 11.36 -13.96 -15.24
CA MET A 75 12.75 -14.22 -14.86
C MET A 75 13.13 -15.62 -15.32
N TYR A 76 14.16 -15.70 -16.14
CA TYR A 76 14.75 -16.92 -16.68
C TYR A 76 16.11 -17.18 -16.01
N ASP A 77 16.44 -18.45 -15.81
CA ASP A 77 17.82 -18.86 -15.55
C ASP A 77 18.60 -18.79 -16.88
N VAL A 78 19.74 -18.12 -16.86
CA VAL A 78 20.60 -17.91 -18.03
C VAL A 78 21.27 -19.20 -18.47
N ARG A 79 21.52 -20.14 -17.57
CA ARG A 79 22.20 -21.41 -17.84
C ARG A 79 21.31 -22.25 -18.75
N ASP A 80 20.17 -22.67 -18.21
CA ASP A 80 19.26 -23.63 -18.85
C ASP A 80 18.24 -22.96 -19.78
N LYS A 81 18.20 -21.62 -19.82
CA LYS A 81 17.14 -20.81 -20.45
C LYS A 81 15.74 -21.08 -19.87
N ALA A 82 15.65 -21.78 -18.74
CA ALA A 82 14.41 -22.17 -18.09
C ALA A 82 13.71 -20.98 -17.42
N LEU A 83 12.37 -20.94 -17.49
CA LEU A 83 11.57 -19.84 -16.95
C LEU A 83 11.28 -20.03 -15.45
N THR A 84 12.14 -19.47 -14.60
CA THR A 84 12.08 -19.55 -13.13
C THR A 84 10.78 -18.98 -12.56
N CYS A 85 10.39 -17.75 -12.96
CA CYS A 85 9.22 -17.08 -12.37
C CYS A 85 8.53 -16.10 -13.33
N LYS A 86 7.21 -15.95 -13.18
CA LYS A 86 6.35 -14.96 -13.85
C LYS A 86 5.77 -14.03 -12.79
N PHE A 87 6.26 -12.81 -12.72
CA PHE A 87 5.70 -11.77 -11.86
C PHE A 87 4.47 -11.14 -12.52
N ARG A 88 3.45 -10.88 -11.71
CA ARG A 88 2.21 -10.18 -12.11
C ARG A 88 1.91 -9.09 -11.09
N GLY A 89 1.33 -7.98 -11.55
CA GLY A 89 1.01 -6.80 -10.75
C GLY A 89 0.75 -5.65 -11.70
N ALA A 90 1.81 -4.86 -11.95
CA ALA A 90 1.86 -3.76 -12.91
C ALA A 90 1.23 -4.05 -14.28
N GLN A 91 0.43 -3.10 -14.76
CA GLN A 91 0.01 -2.97 -16.14
C GLN A 91 1.15 -2.38 -16.99
N ASN A 92 1.45 -3.05 -18.09
CA ASN A 92 2.22 -2.56 -19.24
C ASN A 92 1.53 -3.12 -20.48
N GLU A 93 1.08 -2.24 -21.37
CA GLU A 93 0.37 -2.61 -22.60
C GLU A 93 1.03 -2.04 -23.86
N HIS A 94 1.60 -0.83 -23.78
CA HIS A 94 2.13 -0.13 -24.96
C HIS A 94 3.52 0.49 -24.70
N SER A 95 3.75 1.05 -23.50
CA SER A 95 4.92 1.86 -23.18
C SER A 95 6.22 1.07 -22.98
N GLN A 96 7.36 1.75 -23.17
CA GLN A 96 8.71 1.16 -23.03
C GLN A 96 9.15 1.02 -21.56
N ILE A 97 8.38 0.32 -20.73
CA ILE A 97 8.69 0.18 -19.30
C ILE A 97 9.72 -0.92 -19.07
N ARG A 98 10.81 -0.59 -18.36
CA ARG A 98 11.87 -1.53 -17.94
C ARG A 98 11.80 -1.80 -16.44
N ALA A 99 11.91 -3.06 -16.06
CA ALA A 99 12.12 -3.48 -14.68
C ALA A 99 13.62 -3.60 -14.36
N ALA A 100 13.97 -3.46 -13.08
CA ALA A 100 15.33 -3.57 -12.57
C ALA A 100 15.39 -4.48 -11.33
N PHE A 101 16.53 -5.15 -11.12
CA PHE A 101 16.85 -5.83 -9.88
C PHE A 101 17.35 -4.82 -8.83
N SER A 102 17.20 -5.17 -7.54
CA SER A 102 17.99 -4.56 -6.46
C SER A 102 19.46 -5.00 -6.54
N PRO A 103 20.41 -4.26 -5.92
CA PRO A 103 21.83 -4.61 -5.96
C PRO A 103 22.14 -6.00 -5.36
N ASP A 104 21.34 -6.43 -4.37
CA ASP A 104 21.42 -7.76 -3.75
C ASP A 104 20.61 -8.84 -4.50
N GLY A 105 19.91 -8.49 -5.57
CA GLY A 105 19.07 -9.38 -6.38
C GLY A 105 17.79 -9.87 -5.67
N ARG A 106 17.57 -9.56 -4.39
CA ARG A 106 16.45 -10.07 -3.58
C ARG A 106 15.11 -9.42 -3.91
N HIS A 107 15.13 -8.28 -4.61
CA HIS A 107 13.94 -7.55 -5.04
C HIS A 107 14.00 -7.20 -6.53
N ILE A 108 12.82 -6.97 -7.11
CA ILE A 108 12.61 -6.44 -8.45
C ILE A 108 11.70 -5.23 -8.34
N VAL A 109 12.02 -4.15 -9.06
CA VAL A 109 11.20 -2.94 -9.19
C VAL A 109 10.76 -2.75 -10.64
N CYS A 110 9.55 -2.23 -10.86
CA CYS A 110 9.05 -1.87 -12.19
C CYS A 110 8.12 -0.63 -12.12
N GLY A 111 8.18 0.22 -13.14
CA GLY A 111 7.16 1.24 -13.40
C GLY A 111 5.83 0.64 -13.87
N SER A 112 4.83 1.48 -14.15
CA SER A 112 3.54 1.01 -14.66
C SER A 112 2.72 2.08 -15.39
N GLU A 113 1.94 1.61 -16.37
CA GLU A 113 0.85 2.30 -17.07
C GLU A 113 -0.50 2.23 -16.32
N ASP A 114 -0.57 1.62 -15.13
CA ASP A 114 -1.78 1.44 -14.30
C ASP A 114 -2.68 2.70 -14.29
N ASN A 115 -3.80 2.68 -15.03
CA ASN A 115 -4.80 3.76 -15.10
C ASN A 115 -5.77 3.70 -13.89
N HIS A 116 -5.30 3.39 -12.68
CA HIS A 116 -6.19 3.05 -11.57
C HIS A 116 -6.86 4.26 -10.89
N LEU A 117 -6.20 5.42 -10.86
CA LEU A 117 -6.73 6.65 -10.27
C LEU A 117 -6.42 7.81 -11.21
N LEU A 118 -7.33 8.78 -11.28
CA LEU A 118 -6.98 10.09 -11.82
C LEU A 118 -5.80 10.67 -11.03
N PHE A 119 -4.88 11.30 -11.75
CA PHE A 119 -3.71 12.01 -11.22
C PHE A 119 -2.64 11.19 -10.46
N SER A 120 -2.62 9.84 -10.48
CA SER A 120 -1.48 9.13 -9.87
C SER A 120 -1.19 7.69 -10.31
N ARG A 121 0.11 7.41 -10.40
CA ARG A 121 0.73 6.17 -10.87
C ARG A 121 1.62 5.52 -9.82
N PHE A 122 1.85 4.23 -10.05
CA PHE A 122 2.43 3.33 -9.07
C PHE A 122 3.72 2.70 -9.56
N ILE A 123 4.65 2.53 -8.63
CA ILE A 123 5.83 1.70 -8.80
C ILE A 123 5.59 0.42 -8.02
N TYR A 124 5.85 -0.71 -8.66
CA TYR A 124 5.61 -2.05 -8.13
C TYR A 124 6.92 -2.71 -7.73
N PHE A 125 6.90 -3.45 -6.62
CA PHE A 125 8.03 -4.20 -6.08
C PHE A 125 7.63 -5.65 -5.83
N TRP A 126 8.51 -6.59 -6.20
CA TRP A 126 8.36 -8.01 -5.89
C TRP A 126 9.60 -8.51 -5.17
N ARG A 127 9.45 -9.56 -4.35
CA ARG A 127 10.58 -10.32 -3.82
C ARG A 127 10.98 -11.41 -4.83
N THR A 128 12.29 -11.53 -5.05
CA THR A 128 12.93 -12.49 -5.96
C THR A 128 13.29 -13.80 -5.24
N SER A 129 13.28 -13.80 -3.91
CA SER A 129 13.48 -14.97 -3.06
C SER A 129 12.49 -16.08 -3.37
N ASP A 130 12.94 -17.32 -3.28
CA ASP A 130 12.14 -18.51 -3.60
C ASP A 130 10.82 -18.56 -2.83
N LEU A 131 9.75 -18.97 -3.52
CA LEU A 131 8.45 -19.14 -2.87
C LEU A 131 8.58 -20.20 -1.76
N PRO A 132 8.08 -19.93 -0.53
CA PRO A 132 8.14 -20.90 0.56
C PRO A 132 7.49 -22.22 0.11
N SER A 133 8.22 -23.32 0.32
CA SER A 133 7.96 -24.64 -0.29
C SER A 133 6.72 -25.38 0.24
N THR A 134 5.94 -24.75 1.11
CA THR A 134 4.89 -25.36 1.94
C THR A 134 3.50 -25.43 1.27
N LEU A 135 3.35 -25.04 0.01
CA LEU A 135 2.07 -25.06 -0.70
C LEU A 135 2.18 -25.64 -2.12
N SER A 136 1.20 -26.46 -2.50
CA SER A 136 1.04 -27.10 -3.81
C SER A 136 0.67 -26.14 -4.96
N VAL A 137 0.94 -24.84 -4.79
CA VAL A 137 0.72 -23.81 -5.81
C VAL A 137 1.84 -23.90 -6.86
N ARG A 138 1.50 -23.71 -8.15
CA ARG A 138 2.48 -23.71 -9.23
C ARG A 138 3.59 -22.68 -8.96
N LYS A 139 4.81 -23.17 -8.76
CA LYS A 139 6.02 -22.39 -8.41
C LYS A 139 6.37 -21.30 -9.45
N ASP A 140 5.84 -21.40 -10.69
CA ASP A 140 6.16 -20.52 -11.82
C ASP A 140 5.61 -19.08 -11.74
N ARG A 141 4.94 -18.67 -10.64
CA ARG A 141 4.16 -17.42 -10.58
C ARG A 141 4.27 -16.72 -9.23
N ASN A 142 4.87 -15.53 -9.23
CA ASN A 142 4.74 -14.60 -8.11
C ASN A 142 3.62 -13.57 -8.39
N ALA A 143 2.63 -13.52 -7.51
CA ALA A 143 1.56 -12.52 -7.50
C ALA A 143 1.50 -11.73 -6.18
N MET A 144 2.50 -11.90 -5.31
CA MET A 144 2.74 -11.05 -4.14
C MET A 144 3.65 -9.89 -4.55
N TRP A 145 3.13 -8.69 -4.43
CA TRP A 145 3.84 -7.44 -4.70
C TRP A 145 3.39 -6.38 -3.72
N GLU A 146 4.26 -5.40 -3.56
CA GLU A 146 4.02 -4.16 -2.84
C GLU A 146 4.00 -3.03 -3.89
N ARG A 147 3.28 -1.93 -3.68
CA ARG A 147 3.33 -0.77 -4.59
C ARG A 147 3.23 0.55 -3.85
N ILE A 148 3.95 1.56 -4.34
CA ILE A 148 3.95 2.93 -3.79
C ILE A 148 3.42 3.89 -4.87
N ARG A 149 2.67 4.91 -4.44
CA ARG A 149 2.17 6.03 -5.26
C ARG A 149 3.27 7.08 -5.37
N VAL A 150 3.71 7.43 -6.59
CA VAL A 150 4.93 8.25 -6.79
C VAL A 150 4.72 9.40 -7.78
N HIS A 151 4.24 9.10 -8.99
CA HIS A 151 4.16 10.04 -10.11
C HIS A 151 2.71 10.38 -10.51
N SER A 152 2.51 11.46 -11.24
CA SER A 152 1.23 11.83 -11.88
C SER A 152 1.02 11.10 -13.22
N ALA A 153 2.09 11.02 -14.03
CA ALA A 153 2.13 10.37 -15.33
C ALA A 153 2.72 8.95 -15.28
N PRO A 154 2.52 8.10 -16.32
CA PRO A 154 3.00 6.73 -16.36
C PRO A 154 4.50 6.63 -16.07
N VAL A 155 4.89 5.70 -15.19
CA VAL A 155 6.29 5.55 -14.78
C VAL A 155 7.01 4.72 -15.83
N SER A 156 7.89 5.37 -16.60
CA SER A 156 8.67 4.73 -17.66
C SER A 156 9.81 3.89 -17.10
N VAL A 157 10.49 4.40 -16.07
CA VAL A 157 11.69 3.81 -15.49
C VAL A 157 11.62 3.89 -13.96
N ALA A 158 11.96 2.79 -13.30
CA ALA A 158 12.23 2.73 -11.87
C ALA A 158 13.42 1.79 -11.63
N VAL A 159 14.43 2.25 -10.90
CA VAL A 159 15.73 1.58 -10.74
C VAL A 159 16.23 1.75 -9.30
N PHE A 160 16.87 0.72 -8.74
CA PHE A 160 17.56 0.84 -7.46
C PHE A 160 18.91 1.53 -7.62
N ALA A 161 19.24 2.46 -6.73
CA ALA A 161 20.55 3.10 -6.72
C ALA A 161 21.66 2.08 -6.39
N PRO A 162 22.76 1.98 -7.17
CA PRO A 162 23.82 1.00 -6.93
C PRO A 162 24.67 1.32 -5.69
N LYS A 163 24.77 2.60 -5.30
CA LYS A 163 25.43 3.07 -4.08
C LYS A 163 24.44 3.92 -3.26
N PRO A 164 23.59 3.34 -2.40
CA PRO A 164 22.56 4.08 -1.68
C PRO A 164 23.13 5.20 -0.80
N ASN A 165 24.29 4.97 -0.16
CA ASN A 165 24.93 5.86 0.80
C ASN A 165 25.14 7.30 0.29
N VAL A 166 25.39 7.49 -1.01
CA VAL A 166 25.61 8.81 -1.64
C VAL A 166 24.34 9.66 -1.60
N TYR A 167 23.17 9.03 -1.75
CA TYR A 167 21.89 9.72 -1.64
C TYR A 167 21.50 9.96 -0.18
N LEU A 168 21.92 9.06 0.73
CA LEU A 168 21.64 9.21 2.17
C LEU A 168 22.39 10.41 2.77
N SER A 169 23.66 10.64 2.42
CA SER A 169 24.38 11.83 2.87
C SER A 169 23.78 13.13 2.31
N MET A 170 23.28 13.11 1.07
CA MET A 170 22.58 14.25 0.47
C MET A 170 21.27 14.59 1.21
N PHE A 171 20.45 13.57 1.54
CA PHE A 171 19.24 13.77 2.33
C PHE A 171 19.53 14.19 3.78
N ASN A 172 20.56 13.63 4.41
CA ASN A 172 20.91 14.00 5.78
C ASN A 172 21.33 15.48 5.89
N LYS A 173 22.10 16.01 4.92
CA LYS A 173 22.44 17.44 4.87
C LYS A 173 21.19 18.32 4.78
N GLN A 174 20.21 17.97 3.96
CA GLN A 174 18.93 18.69 3.87
C GLN A 174 18.06 18.53 5.14
N ASP A 175 18.10 17.37 5.80
CA ASP A 175 17.47 17.12 7.11
C ASP A 175 18.18 17.90 8.25
N GLU A 176 19.42 18.37 8.06
CA GLU A 176 20.24 19.17 9.01
C GLU A 176 20.12 20.68 8.74
N GLU A 177 20.27 21.13 7.49
CA GLU A 177 20.08 22.52 7.03
C GLU A 177 18.66 23.06 7.27
N SER A 178 17.70 22.18 7.59
CA SER A 178 16.32 22.55 7.94
C SER A 178 15.99 22.47 9.43
N ARG A 179 17.01 22.39 10.32
CA ARG A 179 16.86 22.26 11.79
C ARG A 179 17.75 23.23 12.56
N ASP A 180 17.26 24.44 12.75
CA ASP A 180 17.88 25.38 13.68
C ASP A 180 17.85 24.87 15.14
N SER A 181 19.03 24.99 15.77
CA SER A 181 19.27 25.19 17.20
C SER A 181 18.20 24.73 18.23
N SER A 182 18.08 23.42 18.46
CA SER A 182 17.61 22.93 19.76
C SER A 182 18.34 21.65 20.24
N LEU A 183 18.65 21.65 21.53
CA LEU A 183 19.59 20.77 22.24
C LEU A 183 19.34 19.25 22.06
N PHE A 184 20.46 18.51 21.96
CA PHE A 184 20.60 17.06 22.19
C PHE A 184 19.47 16.12 21.71
N SER A 185 19.69 15.47 20.57
CA SER A 185 19.04 14.19 20.27
C SER A 185 20.05 13.11 19.88
N THR A 186 19.91 11.92 20.45
CA THR A 186 20.81 10.78 20.21
C THR A 186 20.80 10.38 18.73
N THR A 187 21.98 10.26 18.12
CA THR A 187 22.17 9.92 16.71
C THR A 187 21.61 8.53 16.37
N GLN A 188 20.31 8.45 16.08
CA GLN A 188 19.68 7.22 15.57
C GLN A 188 20.17 6.97 14.15
N GLN A 189 21.23 6.18 14.02
CA GLN A 189 21.86 5.84 12.75
C GLN A 189 20.86 5.05 11.88
N VAL A 190 20.18 5.75 10.96
CA VAL A 190 19.16 5.16 10.09
C VAL A 190 19.82 4.29 9.02
N CYS A 191 19.85 2.99 9.28
CA CYS A 191 20.19 1.98 8.26
C CYS A 191 19.09 1.92 7.19
N ALA A 192 19.13 2.85 6.24
CA ALA A 192 18.30 2.83 5.06
C ALA A 192 18.87 1.81 4.06
N VAL A 193 18.08 0.78 3.76
CA VAL A 193 18.59 -0.46 3.13
C VAL A 193 18.69 -0.33 1.60
N HIS A 194 17.74 0.39 1.00
CA HIS A 194 17.65 0.58 -0.45
C HIS A 194 17.18 2.01 -0.76
N VAL A 195 17.71 2.57 -1.84
CA VAL A 195 17.26 3.83 -2.47
C VAL A 195 16.77 3.51 -3.87
N ILE A 196 15.66 4.11 -4.30
CA ILE A 196 15.03 3.89 -5.60
C ILE A 196 14.87 5.24 -6.29
N VAL A 197 15.26 5.32 -7.56
CA VAL A 197 15.07 6.48 -8.43
C VAL A 197 14.08 6.12 -9.51
N SER A 198 13.16 7.02 -9.84
CA SER A 198 12.15 6.80 -10.87
C SER A 198 11.82 8.05 -11.67
N ALA A 199 11.38 7.84 -12.91
CA ALA A 199 10.98 8.89 -13.84
C ALA A 199 9.64 8.54 -14.50
N ASP A 200 8.84 9.57 -14.78
CA ASP A 200 7.60 9.45 -15.55
C ASP A 200 7.70 10.04 -16.97
N LEU A 201 6.65 9.83 -17.78
CA LEU A 201 6.53 10.39 -19.12
C LEU A 201 6.31 11.92 -19.15
N GLN A 202 6.20 12.60 -18.00
CA GLN A 202 6.20 14.07 -17.89
C GLN A 202 7.60 14.61 -17.52
N GLY A 203 8.62 13.75 -17.42
CA GLY A 203 9.98 14.14 -17.06
C GLY A 203 10.19 14.39 -15.57
N THR A 204 9.20 14.14 -14.71
CA THR A 204 9.41 14.31 -13.26
C THR A 204 10.24 13.15 -12.72
N ILE A 205 11.35 13.47 -12.05
CA ILE A 205 12.23 12.49 -11.39
C ILE A 205 11.96 12.51 -9.89
N LYS A 206 11.86 11.35 -9.27
CA LYS A 206 11.65 11.21 -7.83
C LYS A 206 12.59 10.16 -7.24
N ILE A 207 13.07 10.45 -6.02
CA ILE A 207 13.98 9.60 -5.26
C ILE A 207 13.25 9.16 -3.99
N MET A 208 13.31 7.87 -3.68
CA MET A 208 12.66 7.24 -2.53
C MET A 208 13.69 6.49 -1.70
N VAL A 209 13.60 6.59 -0.37
CA VAL A 209 14.53 5.96 0.57
C VAL A 209 13.76 5.01 1.49
N ASN A 210 14.14 3.72 1.50
CA ASN A 210 13.60 2.76 2.46
C ASN A 210 14.32 2.89 3.82
N LYS A 211 13.93 3.89 4.62
CA LYS A 211 14.40 4.12 6.00
C LYS A 211 13.82 3.02 6.91
N SER A 212 14.61 1.99 7.25
CA SER A 212 14.19 0.95 8.19
C SER A 212 14.19 1.49 9.63
N LYS A 213 13.13 1.22 10.42
CA LYS A 213 13.08 1.59 11.84
C LYS A 213 13.86 0.55 12.65
N ALA A 214 15.01 0.95 13.20
CA ALA A 214 15.78 0.12 14.10
C ALA A 214 14.95 -0.21 15.37
N SER A 215 14.57 -1.47 15.55
CA SER A 215 13.90 -1.90 16.79
C SER A 215 14.90 -1.86 17.94
N LYS A 216 14.52 -1.22 19.07
CA LYS A 216 15.34 -1.16 20.29
C LYS A 216 15.82 -2.55 20.75
N THR A 217 15.02 -3.60 20.53
CA THR A 217 15.36 -4.99 20.87
C THR A 217 16.43 -5.64 19.99
N GLY A 218 16.70 -5.12 18.79
CA GLY A 218 17.76 -5.64 17.91
C GLY A 218 19.16 -5.21 18.35
N MET A 219 19.28 -3.95 18.80
CA MET A 219 20.55 -3.33 19.18
C MET A 219 21.23 -4.03 20.36
N LEU A 220 20.45 -4.47 21.35
CA LEU A 220 20.94 -5.21 22.51
C LEU A 220 21.54 -6.59 22.14
N ARG A 221 20.98 -7.28 21.14
CA ARG A 221 21.51 -8.57 20.67
C ARG A 221 22.82 -8.44 19.89
N ALA A 222 22.97 -7.37 19.09
CA ALA A 222 24.24 -7.08 18.44
C ALA A 222 25.33 -6.76 19.49
N LEU A 223 25.00 -5.93 20.48
CA LEU A 223 25.92 -5.55 21.55
C LEU A 223 26.28 -6.73 22.48
N SER A 224 25.40 -7.69 22.72
CA SER A 224 25.76 -8.90 23.50
C SER A 224 26.79 -9.78 22.78
N SER A 225 26.66 -9.95 21.46
CA SER A 225 27.65 -10.74 20.69
C SER A 225 29.02 -10.04 20.63
N VAL A 226 29.06 -8.70 20.55
CA VAL A 226 30.31 -7.94 20.60
C VAL A 226 30.95 -7.99 22.00
N LYS A 227 30.16 -7.91 23.08
CA LYS A 227 30.69 -8.03 24.45
C LYS A 227 31.34 -9.39 24.71
N HIS A 228 30.76 -10.48 24.21
CA HIS A 228 31.30 -11.84 24.44
C HIS A 228 32.61 -12.11 23.68
N LEU A 229 32.93 -11.31 22.65
CA LEU A 229 34.20 -11.34 21.92
C LEU A 229 35.29 -10.46 22.57
N LEU A 230 34.91 -9.45 23.36
CA LEU A 230 35.83 -8.53 24.02
C LEU A 230 36.17 -8.92 25.47
N SER A 231 35.41 -9.84 26.09
CA SER A 231 35.60 -10.25 27.49
C SER A 231 36.77 -11.21 27.74
N HIS A 232 37.51 -11.64 26.71
CA HIS A 232 38.62 -12.59 26.83
C HIS A 232 40.02 -11.94 26.91
N HIS A 233 40.13 -10.61 26.83
CA HIS A 233 41.39 -9.90 27.08
C HIS A 233 41.26 -8.93 28.26
N LYS A 234 42.27 -8.97 29.14
CA LYS A 234 42.44 -8.19 30.39
C LYS A 234 41.58 -8.63 31.58
N ALA A 235 42.07 -9.66 32.27
CA ALA A 235 41.88 -9.78 33.72
C ALA A 235 43.21 -9.41 34.42
N SER A 236 43.22 -8.33 35.22
CA SER A 236 44.15 -8.11 36.34
C SER A 236 43.79 -6.85 37.14
N LEU A 237 44.34 -6.76 38.37
CA LEU A 237 44.44 -5.60 39.27
C LEU A 237 43.17 -5.13 40.04
N LEU A 238 43.16 -5.51 41.34
CA LEU A 238 42.81 -4.72 42.56
C LEU A 238 41.40 -4.07 42.65
N ARG A 239 40.48 -4.47 43.56
CA ARG A 239 40.43 -4.48 45.06
C ARG A 239 40.12 -3.12 45.73
N ARG A 240 39.18 -3.17 46.71
CA ARG A 240 38.80 -2.17 47.76
C ARG A 240 37.99 -0.94 47.30
N SER A 241 37.12 -0.30 48.12
CA SER A 241 36.29 -0.78 49.27
C SER A 241 35.34 0.32 49.84
N LEU A 242 34.12 -0.07 50.26
CA LEU A 242 33.31 0.45 51.42
C LEU A 242 32.74 1.90 51.45
N THR A 243 31.49 2.01 51.97
CA THR A 243 30.86 3.14 52.75
C THR A 243 30.73 4.54 52.09
N THR A 244 29.77 5.47 52.32
CA THR A 244 28.50 5.66 53.10
C THR A 244 27.77 6.90 52.47
N GLY A 245 26.60 7.45 52.84
CA GLY A 245 25.54 7.16 53.85
C GLY A 245 24.68 8.44 54.12
N GLY A 246 23.36 8.32 54.41
CA GLY A 246 22.39 9.46 54.55
C GLY A 246 21.74 9.87 53.21
N LEU A 247 20.45 10.22 53.07
CA LEU A 247 19.52 11.10 53.83
C LEU A 247 19.92 12.59 53.74
N ASP A 248 19.04 13.56 53.41
CA ASP A 248 17.61 13.65 53.80
C ASP A 248 16.68 14.43 52.82
N ASN A 249 15.38 14.54 53.15
CA ASN A 249 14.34 15.27 52.39
C ASN A 249 14.28 16.79 52.64
N LYS A 250 13.74 17.56 51.67
CA LYS A 250 12.63 18.50 51.92
C LYS A 250 11.88 19.01 50.67
N GLN A 251 10.63 19.41 50.89
CA GLN A 251 9.73 20.13 49.97
C GLN A 251 10.15 21.63 49.88
N SER A 252 9.62 22.51 49.04
CA SER A 252 8.21 22.88 48.85
C SER A 252 7.99 23.92 47.72
N PHE A 253 6.72 24.06 47.25
CA PHE A 253 5.96 25.28 46.84
C PHE A 253 6.66 26.48 46.11
N SER A 254 6.02 27.31 45.27
CA SER A 254 4.58 27.61 45.06
C SER A 254 4.35 28.42 43.75
N ASN A 255 3.21 28.15 43.08
CA ASN A 255 2.22 29.12 42.52
C ASN A 255 2.69 30.15 41.43
N GLU A 256 1.87 30.90 40.67
CA GLU A 256 0.39 31.05 40.56
C GLU A 256 -0.06 31.70 39.22
N THR A 257 -1.18 31.28 38.61
CA THR A 257 -2.16 32.09 37.79
C THR A 257 -1.68 32.90 36.54
N ASN A 258 -2.49 33.54 35.66
CA ASN A 258 -3.93 33.53 35.27
C ASN A 258 -3.99 33.97 33.76
N ASN A 259 -4.74 33.33 32.85
CA ASN A 259 -6.15 33.55 32.41
C ASN A 259 -6.46 34.81 31.52
N GLY A 260 -7.39 34.64 30.56
CA GLY A 260 -7.79 35.62 29.51
C GLY A 260 -7.15 35.31 28.13
N VAL A 261 -7.80 35.00 27.00
CA VAL A 261 -9.19 35.11 26.45
C VAL A 261 -9.59 36.50 25.94
N ASP A 262 -9.73 36.66 24.60
CA ASP A 262 -10.86 37.34 23.94
C ASP A 262 -10.92 37.12 22.39
N ILE A 263 -12.10 37.30 21.80
CA ILE A 263 -12.51 36.89 20.41
C ILE A 263 -13.74 37.77 20.01
N PRO A 264 -13.87 38.47 18.83
CA PRO A 264 -13.95 37.89 17.47
C PRO A 264 -13.57 38.84 16.27
N GLN A 265 -14.13 38.58 15.06
CA GLN A 265 -14.25 39.42 13.84
C GLN A 265 -13.01 39.56 12.92
N ASP A 266 -13.14 39.74 11.59
CA ASP A 266 -14.32 40.05 10.76
C ASP A 266 -14.42 39.20 9.45
N ALA A 267 -15.42 39.46 8.59
CA ALA A 267 -15.85 38.62 7.46
C ALA A 267 -15.34 39.06 6.06
N GLY A 268 -15.34 38.11 5.11
CA GLY A 268 -15.11 38.39 3.68
C GLY A 268 -15.28 37.14 2.80
N ILE A 269 -16.18 37.19 1.81
CA ILE A 269 -16.38 36.14 0.80
C ILE A 269 -15.98 36.68 -0.56
N GLY A 270 -15.03 36.03 -1.24
CA GLY A 270 -14.58 36.42 -2.57
C GLY A 270 -13.83 35.32 -3.32
N HIS A 271 -14.28 35.09 -4.56
CA HIS A 271 -13.64 34.33 -5.64
C HIS A 271 -13.27 32.84 -5.45
N ILE A 272 -13.58 32.03 -6.47
CA ILE A 272 -13.16 30.63 -6.60
C ILE A 272 -12.08 30.56 -7.68
N ASP A 273 -10.84 30.86 -7.29
CA ASP A 273 -9.69 30.71 -8.18
C ASP A 273 -9.19 29.26 -8.17
N THR A 274 -8.97 28.69 -9.36
CA THR A 274 -8.41 27.34 -9.55
C THR A 274 -6.91 27.31 -9.24
N SER A 275 -6.59 27.56 -7.97
CA SER A 275 -5.25 27.52 -7.43
C SER A 275 -4.69 26.09 -7.41
N THR A 276 -3.40 25.97 -7.72
CA THR A 276 -2.67 24.71 -7.65
C THR A 276 -2.75 24.13 -6.24
N MET A 277 -3.04 22.81 -6.12
CA MET A 277 -3.10 22.15 -4.81
C MET A 277 -1.74 22.18 -4.12
N THR A 278 -1.53 23.19 -3.28
CA THR A 278 -0.33 23.35 -2.46
C THR A 278 -0.19 22.18 -1.50
N MET A 279 1.02 21.61 -1.43
CA MET A 279 1.30 20.44 -0.59
C MET A 279 1.32 20.84 0.88
N ARG A 280 0.15 20.85 1.53
CA ARG A 280 0.03 21.18 2.96
C ARG A 280 0.73 20.10 3.81
N LYS A 281 1.63 20.53 4.70
CA LYS A 281 2.25 19.67 5.73
C LYS A 281 1.17 19.12 6.66
N TYR A 282 1.42 17.93 7.22
CA TYR A 282 0.51 17.27 8.16
C TYR A 282 0.28 18.13 9.41
N SER A 283 -0.98 18.55 9.64
CA SER A 283 -1.40 19.32 10.81
C SER A 283 -2.86 19.03 11.16
N LYS A 284 -3.26 19.26 12.41
CA LYS A 284 -4.66 19.05 12.85
C LYS A 284 -5.65 19.86 12.00
N ASN A 285 -5.33 21.12 11.70
CA ASN A 285 -6.17 22.00 10.87
C ASN A 285 -6.29 21.53 9.41
N ALA A 286 -5.35 20.72 8.91
CA ALA A 286 -5.48 20.09 7.59
C ALA A 286 -6.35 18.83 7.62
N LEU A 287 -6.31 18.04 8.71
CA LEU A 287 -7.13 16.84 8.87
C LEU A 287 -8.62 17.16 9.04
N THR A 288 -8.94 18.19 9.81
CA THR A 288 -10.32 18.68 10.00
C THR A 288 -10.90 19.27 8.72
N LEU A 289 -10.15 20.12 8.00
CA LEU A 289 -10.56 20.68 6.70
C LEU A 289 -10.83 19.59 5.64
N LEU A 290 -9.99 18.56 5.61
CA LEU A 290 -10.14 17.43 4.68
C LEU A 290 -11.10 16.34 5.18
N LYS A 291 -11.70 16.52 6.36
CA LYS A 291 -12.62 15.58 7.03
C LYS A 291 -12.05 14.16 7.16
N LEU A 292 -10.74 14.05 7.37
CA LEU A 292 -10.03 12.78 7.52
C LEU A 292 -10.19 12.16 8.90
N ASP A 293 -10.65 12.93 9.89
CA ASP A 293 -10.89 12.49 11.27
C ASP A 293 -12.32 11.96 11.50
N GLU A 294 -13.24 12.12 10.54
CA GLU A 294 -14.63 11.69 10.64
C GLU A 294 -14.85 10.25 10.14
N TYR A 295 -15.69 9.48 10.85
CA TYR A 295 -16.03 8.10 10.50
C TYR A 295 -17.07 8.05 9.34
N PRO A 296 -16.96 7.16 8.33
CA PRO A 296 -16.12 5.96 8.28
C PRO A 296 -14.83 6.08 7.45
N PHE A 297 -13.70 5.73 8.07
CA PHE A 297 -12.41 5.53 7.41
C PHE A 297 -12.51 4.48 6.28
N TYR A 298 -12.38 4.91 5.02
CA TYR A 298 -12.57 4.08 3.84
C TYR A 298 -11.31 3.32 3.43
N VAL A 299 -11.45 2.04 3.04
CA VAL A 299 -10.33 1.18 2.59
C VAL A 299 -10.73 0.41 1.34
N GLU A 300 -10.17 0.81 0.19
CA GLU A 300 -10.33 0.08 -1.07
C GLU A 300 -9.66 -1.30 -1.05
N ARG A 301 -10.19 -2.23 -1.85
CA ARG A 301 -9.57 -3.55 -2.10
C ARG A 301 -9.66 -3.89 -3.59
N GLU A 302 -8.93 -4.91 -4.04
CA GLU A 302 -8.64 -5.02 -5.48
C GLU A 302 -9.65 -5.81 -6.32
N TRP A 303 -10.55 -6.58 -5.71
CA TRP A 303 -11.54 -7.38 -6.43
C TRP A 303 -12.64 -6.54 -7.12
N TRP A 304 -12.63 -5.22 -6.88
CA TRP A 304 -13.54 -4.23 -7.48
C TRP A 304 -13.13 -3.86 -8.91
N LYS A 305 -11.85 -4.03 -9.29
CA LYS A 305 -11.25 -3.50 -10.53
C LYS A 305 -11.62 -4.24 -11.84
N ARG A 306 -12.43 -5.31 -11.79
CA ARG A 306 -12.57 -6.27 -12.91
C ARG A 306 -14.01 -6.72 -13.24
N GLY A 307 -15.00 -5.88 -13.02
CA GLY A 307 -16.36 -6.14 -13.51
C GLY A 307 -17.21 -4.88 -13.59
N LYS A 308 -18.12 -4.82 -14.57
CA LYS A 308 -19.09 -3.71 -14.72
C LYS A 308 -20.08 -3.68 -13.54
N ARG A 309 -19.72 -2.97 -12.46
CA ARG A 309 -20.64 -2.50 -11.40
C ARG A 309 -20.22 -1.09 -10.99
N MET A 310 -20.94 -0.08 -11.51
CA MET A 310 -20.64 1.35 -11.39
C MET A 310 -20.91 1.94 -9.98
N THR A 311 -20.77 1.15 -8.91
CA THR A 311 -21.14 1.57 -7.55
C THR A 311 -20.32 0.81 -6.49
N PHE A 312 -20.09 1.45 -5.34
CA PHE A 312 -19.63 0.82 -4.08
C PHE A 312 -20.54 -0.33 -3.56
N TRP A 313 -21.64 -0.62 -4.25
CA TRP A 313 -22.67 -1.54 -3.82
C TRP A 313 -22.82 -2.72 -4.79
N ALA A 314 -23.08 -3.92 -4.27
CA ALA A 314 -23.19 -5.11 -5.11
C ALA A 314 -24.39 -5.06 -6.07
N THR A 315 -25.40 -4.23 -5.77
CA THR A 315 -26.57 -3.92 -6.61
C THR A 315 -27.11 -2.52 -6.28
N TRP A 316 -27.86 -1.90 -7.20
CA TRP A 316 -28.65 -0.68 -6.93
C TRP A 316 -29.62 -0.82 -5.75
N ARG A 317 -30.10 -2.04 -5.46
CA ARG A 317 -30.94 -2.33 -4.30
C ARG A 317 -30.18 -2.18 -2.97
N GLN A 318 -28.87 -2.39 -2.98
CA GLN A 318 -28.00 -2.21 -1.82
C GLN A 318 -27.64 -0.74 -1.60
N LEU A 319 -27.40 0.06 -2.66
CA LEU A 319 -27.29 1.52 -2.55
C LEU A 319 -28.52 2.09 -1.84
N ARG A 320 -29.71 1.86 -2.41
CA ARG A 320 -31.00 2.31 -1.85
C ARG A 320 -31.25 1.85 -0.41
N ASP A 321 -30.64 0.74 0.01
CA ASP A 321 -30.76 0.20 1.37
C ASP A 321 -29.75 0.80 2.36
N VAL A 322 -28.68 1.44 1.89
CA VAL A 322 -27.71 2.15 2.72
C VAL A 322 -28.16 3.59 2.94
N ASN A 323 -28.65 4.29 1.89
CA ASN A 323 -29.30 5.60 2.06
C ASN A 323 -30.42 5.54 3.12
N ARG A 324 -31.19 4.44 3.19
CA ARG A 324 -32.17 4.21 4.26
C ARG A 324 -31.54 4.09 5.65
N ARG A 325 -30.42 3.37 5.80
CA ARG A 325 -29.72 3.28 7.08
C ARG A 325 -29.22 4.65 7.54
N GLU A 326 -28.73 5.48 6.62
CA GLU A 326 -28.32 6.84 6.92
C GLU A 326 -29.50 7.70 7.39
N HIS A 327 -30.66 7.62 6.72
CA HIS A 327 -31.87 8.35 7.13
C HIS A 327 -32.40 7.86 8.50
N VAL A 328 -32.41 6.54 8.73
CA VAL A 328 -32.80 5.93 10.01
C VAL A 328 -31.79 6.23 11.11
N ALA A 329 -30.49 6.36 10.81
CA ALA A 329 -29.48 6.77 11.78
C ALA A 329 -29.61 8.25 12.15
N LYS A 330 -29.95 9.12 11.19
CA LYS A 330 -30.11 10.57 11.41
C LYS A 330 -31.38 10.96 12.16
N SER A 331 -32.50 10.27 11.93
CA SER A 331 -33.84 10.70 12.40
C SER A 331 -34.79 9.55 12.79
N GLY A 332 -34.29 8.31 12.79
CA GLY A 332 -35.10 7.14 13.18
C GLY A 332 -35.43 7.11 14.67
N ALA A 333 -34.61 7.75 15.53
CA ALA A 333 -34.90 7.94 16.94
C ALA A 333 -36.12 8.87 17.12
N ASP A 334 -36.11 10.01 16.43
CA ASP A 334 -37.16 11.03 16.51
C ASP A 334 -38.47 10.53 15.91
N ARG A 335 -38.41 9.80 14.80
CA ARG A 335 -39.58 9.09 14.26
C ARG A 335 -40.19 8.11 15.26
N MET A 336 -39.38 7.47 16.10
CA MET A 336 -39.87 6.58 17.17
C MET A 336 -40.43 7.36 18.36
N ARG A 337 -39.84 8.51 18.72
CA ARG A 337 -40.37 9.45 19.74
C ARG A 337 -41.74 10.00 19.34
N LEU A 338 -41.87 10.60 18.16
CA LEU A 338 -43.15 11.10 17.64
C LEU A 338 -44.20 10.00 17.52
N LYS A 339 -43.81 8.79 17.12
CA LYS A 339 -44.72 7.64 17.11
C LYS A 339 -45.17 7.27 18.54
N ALA A 340 -44.30 7.35 19.54
CA ALA A 340 -44.71 7.11 20.94
C ALA A 340 -45.69 8.19 21.41
N LEU A 341 -45.45 9.47 21.08
CA LEU A 341 -46.35 10.59 21.42
C LEU A 341 -47.73 10.46 20.75
N LYS A 342 -47.78 10.21 19.43
CA LYS A 342 -49.04 10.06 18.67
C LYS A 342 -49.94 8.94 19.21
N TRP A 343 -49.35 7.83 19.68
CA TRP A 343 -50.10 6.67 20.20
C TRP A 343 -50.23 6.66 21.73
N ASN A 344 -49.83 7.74 22.43
CA ASN A 344 -49.99 7.84 23.88
C ASN A 344 -51.46 8.18 24.24
N THR A 345 -52.06 7.46 25.17
CA THR A 345 -53.43 7.72 25.65
C THR A 345 -53.50 8.84 26.68
N VAL A 346 -52.39 9.18 27.35
CA VAL A 346 -52.32 10.15 28.46
C VAL A 346 -52.13 11.60 27.97
N LEU A 347 -51.66 11.81 26.75
CA LEU A 347 -51.36 13.16 26.23
C LEU A 347 -52.61 13.86 25.66
N PRO A 348 -52.78 15.18 25.89
CA PRO A 348 -53.81 15.99 25.25
C PRO A 348 -53.79 15.89 23.72
N GLN A 349 -55.00 15.88 23.13
CA GLN A 349 -55.20 15.60 21.71
C GLN A 349 -54.34 16.46 20.78
N ALA A 350 -54.26 17.77 21.01
CA ALA A 350 -53.47 18.71 20.20
C ALA A 350 -51.98 18.34 20.11
N ILE A 351 -51.39 17.75 21.16
CA ILE A 351 -49.98 17.28 21.14
C ILE A 351 -49.84 16.03 20.28
N ARG A 352 -50.86 15.15 20.28
CA ARG A 352 -50.88 13.93 19.45
C ARG A 352 -51.05 14.24 17.97
N ASP A 353 -51.80 15.30 17.65
CA ASP A 353 -52.00 15.78 16.29
C ASP A 353 -50.78 16.56 15.76
N ALA A 354 -50.18 17.45 16.56
CA ALA A 354 -48.89 18.07 16.18
C ALA A 354 -47.80 17.01 15.93
N ALA A 355 -47.68 16.00 16.81
CA ALA A 355 -46.78 14.87 16.61
C ALA A 355 -47.21 13.92 15.47
N ALA A 356 -48.47 13.99 15.02
CA ALA A 356 -48.93 13.31 13.82
C ALA A 356 -48.44 14.03 12.56
N ASP A 357 -48.63 15.34 12.47
CA ASP A 357 -48.29 16.13 11.29
C ASP A 357 -46.78 16.15 11.04
N GLU A 358 -45.97 16.27 12.09
CA GLU A 358 -44.51 16.11 12.00
C GLU A 358 -44.13 14.68 11.55
N LEU A 359 -44.82 13.66 12.05
CA LEU A 359 -44.62 12.27 11.61
C LEU A 359 -45.07 12.02 10.15
N HIS A 360 -46.00 12.84 9.63
CA HIS A 360 -46.44 12.82 8.23
C HIS A 360 -45.48 13.58 7.29
N SER A 361 -44.87 14.69 7.74
CA SER A 361 -43.86 15.42 6.96
C SER A 361 -42.51 14.67 6.87
N MET A 362 -42.17 13.84 7.86
CA MET A 362 -40.92 13.08 7.91
C MET A 362 -40.68 12.14 6.69
N PRO A 363 -39.53 12.26 5.98
CA PRO A 363 -39.25 11.53 4.74
C PRO A 363 -39.43 10.00 4.81
N LYS A 364 -39.97 9.42 3.73
CA LYS A 364 -40.30 7.99 3.61
C LYS A 364 -39.17 7.01 4.00
N TYR A 365 -37.90 7.39 3.82
CA TYR A 365 -36.75 6.54 4.16
C TYR A 365 -36.36 6.53 5.64
N THR A 366 -36.95 7.35 6.50
CA THR A 366 -36.71 7.34 7.96
C THR A 366 -37.46 6.20 8.67
N ILE A 367 -38.32 5.45 7.97
CA ILE A 367 -39.08 4.30 8.50
C ILE A 367 -38.15 3.08 8.71
N PRO A 368 -37.87 2.63 9.95
CA PRO A 368 -36.92 1.55 10.20
C PRO A 368 -37.29 0.20 9.55
N LYS A 369 -38.60 -0.08 9.41
CA LYS A 369 -39.13 -1.28 8.73
C LYS A 369 -38.68 -1.42 7.26
N LEU A 370 -38.21 -0.35 6.62
CA LEU A 370 -37.74 -0.38 5.22
C LEU A 370 -36.27 -0.82 5.07
N VAL A 371 -35.51 -0.94 6.16
CA VAL A 371 -34.11 -1.43 6.15
C VAL A 371 -34.08 -2.94 5.99
N LEU A 372 -33.38 -3.43 4.97
CA LEU A 372 -33.40 -4.84 4.58
C LEU A 372 -32.24 -5.62 5.18
N ASN A 373 -32.51 -6.84 5.64
CA ASN A 373 -31.49 -7.75 6.16
C ASN A 373 -30.69 -8.45 5.03
N MET A 374 -29.85 -7.69 4.32
CA MET A 374 -29.07 -8.18 3.17
C MET A 374 -27.63 -8.56 3.50
N CYS A 375 -26.98 -9.29 2.58
CA CYS A 375 -25.56 -9.59 2.60
C CYS A 375 -24.71 -8.41 2.09
N MET A 376 -23.73 -7.97 2.88
CA MET A 376 -22.90 -6.79 2.58
C MET A 376 -22.08 -6.88 1.28
N PHE A 377 -21.71 -8.08 0.84
CA PHE A 377 -20.87 -8.27 -0.37
C PHE A 377 -21.66 -8.65 -1.63
N THR A 378 -22.92 -9.06 -1.52
CA THR A 378 -23.68 -9.64 -2.65
C THR A 378 -25.09 -9.11 -2.83
N GLY A 379 -25.61 -8.28 -1.91
CA GLY A 379 -26.99 -7.80 -1.93
C GLY A 379 -28.07 -8.89 -1.77
N ARG A 380 -27.70 -10.17 -1.59
CA ARG A 380 -28.67 -11.26 -1.43
C ARG A 380 -29.44 -11.12 -0.10
N LYS A 381 -30.77 -11.19 -0.18
CA LYS A 381 -31.70 -11.16 0.98
C LYS A 381 -31.78 -12.51 1.72
N ARG A 382 -31.99 -13.61 1.00
CA ARG A 382 -32.20 -14.95 1.57
C ARG A 382 -30.88 -15.63 1.94
N GLY A 383 -30.89 -16.47 2.97
CA GLY A 383 -29.71 -17.24 3.42
C GLY A 383 -28.58 -16.38 3.98
N LYS A 384 -28.91 -15.34 4.76
CA LYS A 384 -27.96 -14.51 5.51
C LYS A 384 -27.69 -15.15 6.88
N ILE A 385 -26.42 -15.31 7.23
CA ILE A 385 -25.99 -15.63 8.61
C ILE A 385 -25.93 -14.29 9.36
N LYS A 386 -26.77 -14.13 10.40
CA LYS A 386 -27.03 -12.82 11.02
C LYS A 386 -25.77 -12.14 11.59
N PRO A 387 -24.92 -12.78 12.43
CA PRO A 387 -23.77 -12.11 13.07
C PRO A 387 -22.77 -11.55 12.05
N TYR A 388 -22.27 -12.41 11.15
CA TYR A 388 -21.28 -12.06 10.13
C TYR A 388 -21.82 -11.16 9.01
N ARG A 389 -23.14 -10.96 8.92
CA ARG A 389 -23.83 -10.21 7.85
C ARG A 389 -23.52 -10.72 6.42
N LEU A 390 -23.09 -11.98 6.28
CA LEU A 390 -22.75 -12.65 5.01
C LEU A 390 -23.88 -13.58 4.54
N ASN A 391 -23.91 -13.86 3.24
CA ASN A 391 -24.69 -14.97 2.67
C ASN A 391 -23.96 -16.29 2.89
N ARG A 392 -24.69 -17.37 3.19
CA ARG A 392 -24.16 -18.72 3.51
C ARG A 392 -23.07 -19.23 2.55
N HIS A 393 -23.21 -18.96 1.24
CA HIS A 393 -22.26 -19.42 0.22
C HIS A 393 -20.91 -18.68 0.31
N LEU A 394 -20.94 -17.38 0.64
CA LEU A 394 -19.73 -16.58 0.84
C LEU A 394 -19.12 -16.82 2.23
N PHE A 395 -19.96 -17.02 3.25
CA PHE A 395 -19.51 -17.42 4.58
C PHE A 395 -18.72 -18.73 4.53
N ARG A 396 -19.28 -19.79 3.93
CA ARG A 396 -18.60 -21.07 3.75
C ARG A 396 -17.25 -20.89 3.03
N LYS A 397 -17.25 -20.21 1.87
CA LYS A 397 -16.02 -19.95 1.09
C LYS A 397 -14.94 -19.16 1.86
N LEU A 398 -15.30 -18.34 2.85
CA LEU A 398 -14.34 -17.64 3.69
C LEU A 398 -13.90 -18.49 4.90
N ALA A 399 -14.79 -19.30 5.47
CA ALA A 399 -14.47 -20.28 6.51
C ALA A 399 -13.52 -21.39 5.98
N ASP A 400 -13.78 -21.93 4.79
CA ASP A 400 -12.95 -22.93 4.08
C ASP A 400 -11.50 -22.47 3.81
N HIS A 401 -11.24 -21.17 3.97
CA HIS A 401 -9.93 -20.55 3.77
C HIS A 401 -9.42 -19.81 5.02
N SER A 402 -10.04 -20.00 6.19
CA SER A 402 -9.70 -19.34 7.46
C SER A 402 -9.66 -17.80 7.39
N LYS A 403 -10.61 -17.21 6.65
CA LYS A 403 -10.74 -15.75 6.40
C LYS A 403 -11.84 -15.07 7.21
N LEU A 404 -12.33 -15.73 8.26
CA LEU A 404 -13.30 -15.21 9.22
C LEU A 404 -12.75 -15.37 10.64
N SER A 405 -12.79 -14.30 11.42
CA SER A 405 -12.51 -14.36 12.86
C SER A 405 -13.56 -15.22 13.56
N GLY A 406 -13.14 -16.07 14.51
CA GLY A 406 -14.04 -16.93 15.29
C GLY A 406 -14.72 -18.06 14.50
N VAL A 407 -14.23 -18.42 13.32
CA VAL A 407 -14.75 -19.56 12.53
C VAL A 407 -13.60 -20.47 12.10
N GLN A 408 -13.51 -21.64 12.73
CA GLN A 408 -12.66 -22.73 12.27
C GLN A 408 -13.50 -23.73 11.47
N ARG A 409 -12.96 -24.25 10.37
CA ARG A 409 -13.56 -25.38 9.66
C ARG A 409 -13.35 -26.65 10.49
N ALA A 410 -14.43 -27.35 10.83
CA ALA A 410 -14.35 -28.68 11.40
C ALA A 410 -13.65 -29.64 10.42
N MET A 411 -12.77 -30.47 10.96
CA MET A 411 -12.14 -31.59 10.28
C MET A 411 -12.43 -32.83 11.12
N TRP A 412 -12.82 -33.89 10.44
CA TRP A 412 -13.04 -35.24 10.95
C TRP A 412 -12.18 -36.16 10.07
#